data_AF-A0A3A4B7F1-F1
#
_entry.id   AF-A0A3A4B7F1-F1
#
_cell.length_a   1.000
_cell.length_b   1.000
_cell.length_c   1.000
_cell.angle_alpha   90.00
_cell.angle_beta   90.00
_cell.angle_gamma   90.00
#
_symmetry.space_group_name_H-M   'P 1'
#
loop_
_entity.id
_entity.type
_entity.pdbx_description
1 polymer ?
#
loop_
_entity_poly.entity_id
_entity_poly.type
_entity_poly.pdbx_seq_one_letter_code
_entity_poly.pdbx_strand_id
1 'polypeptide(L)'
;MNRRLAAALAAAALAMTATACGVEANGGKVTVCADVGRTLGEFAGKANEYIQNPEKFDQAAKDLSSDLAAAADRTADKSLKQLLDDMAATWNDFAAGASDPAKVQDAVDKAQDHIRRLSEQCT
;
A
#
# COMPACT_ATOMS: atom_id res chain seq x y z
N MET A 1 -19.34 10.35 7.24
CA MET A 1 -18.17 9.77 6.55
C MET A 1 -17.41 10.88 5.84
N ASN A 2 -16.15 11.11 6.20
CA ASN A 2 -15.37 12.20 5.64
C ASN A 2 -15.10 11.92 4.16
N ARG A 3 -15.63 12.75 3.26
CA ARG A 3 -15.28 12.78 1.82
C ARG A 3 -13.76 12.78 1.56
N ARG A 4 -12.99 13.18 2.57
CA ARG A 4 -11.52 13.17 2.61
C ARG A 4 -10.92 11.77 2.74
N LEU A 5 -11.53 10.87 3.52
CA LEU A 5 -11.12 9.45 3.59
C LEU A 5 -11.27 8.78 2.23
N ALA A 6 -12.33 9.16 1.51
CA ALA A 6 -12.63 8.66 0.19
C ALA A 6 -11.68 9.18 -0.88
N ALA A 7 -11.33 10.47 -0.83
CA ALA A 7 -10.34 11.05 -1.72
C ALA A 7 -8.94 10.47 -1.46
N ALA A 8 -8.59 10.24 -0.18
CA ALA A 8 -7.34 9.60 0.24
C ALA A 8 -7.21 8.17 -0.29
N LEU A 9 -8.25 7.37 -0.09
CA LEU A 9 -8.36 6.00 -0.61
C LEU A 9 -8.27 5.94 -2.13
N ALA A 10 -8.99 6.83 -2.83
CA ALA A 10 -8.96 6.91 -4.28
C ALA A 10 -7.57 7.34 -4.80
N ALA A 11 -6.90 8.29 -4.13
CA ALA A 11 -5.57 8.75 -4.50
C ALA A 11 -4.49 7.67 -4.27
N ALA A 12 -4.57 6.94 -3.16
CA ALA A 12 -3.70 5.80 -2.90
C ALA A 12 -3.95 4.68 -3.92
N ALA A 13 -5.22 4.34 -4.18
CA ALA A 13 -5.61 3.34 -5.17
C ALA A 13 -5.11 3.65 -6.59
N LEU A 14 -5.23 4.91 -7.02
CA LEU A 14 -4.72 5.37 -8.32
C LEU A 14 -3.20 5.28 -8.42
N ALA A 15 -2.48 5.60 -7.35
CA ALA A 15 -1.02 5.45 -7.32
C ALA A 15 -0.60 3.97 -7.43
N MET A 16 -1.31 3.06 -6.75
CA MET A 16 -1.03 1.62 -6.75
C MET A 16 -1.21 0.96 -8.12
N THR A 17 -2.13 1.46 -8.95
CA THR A 17 -2.33 0.94 -10.31
C THR A 17 -1.18 1.27 -11.27
N ALA A 18 -0.34 2.26 -10.97
CA ALA A 18 0.78 2.65 -11.82
C ALA A 18 1.99 1.70 -11.71
N THR A 19 2.13 0.99 -10.58
CA THR A 19 3.24 0.05 -10.33
C THR A 19 3.08 -1.33 -10.98
N ALA A 20 1.96 -1.60 -11.68
CA ALA A 20 1.66 -2.91 -12.25
C ALA A 20 2.37 -3.22 -13.59
N CYS A 21 3.11 -2.27 -14.19
CA CYS A 21 3.71 -2.46 -15.52
C CYS A 21 5.19 -2.06 -15.56
N GLY A 22 6.06 -3.04 -15.36
CA GLY A 22 7.51 -2.94 -15.56
C GLY A 22 8.17 -4.31 -15.46
N VAL A 23 7.66 -5.31 -16.19
CA VAL A 23 8.16 -6.68 -16.15
C VAL A 23 9.43 -6.80 -17.01
N GLU A 24 10.59 -6.44 -16.47
CA GLU A 24 11.89 -6.98 -16.94
C GLU A 24 12.77 -7.30 -15.71
N ALA A 25 13.30 -8.53 -15.67
CA ALA A 25 13.69 -9.20 -14.42
C ALA A 25 15.20 -9.31 -14.21
N ASN A 26 15.62 -9.07 -12.97
CA ASN A 26 16.81 -9.69 -12.37
C ASN A 26 16.46 -10.24 -10.97
N GLY A 27 16.49 -11.58 -10.82
CA GLY A 27 16.58 -12.36 -9.57
C GLY A 27 15.69 -11.97 -8.36
N GLY A 28 14.68 -12.81 -8.04
CA GLY A 28 13.98 -12.84 -6.73
C GLY A 28 13.08 -11.63 -6.39
N LYS A 29 13.51 -10.41 -6.69
CA LYS A 29 12.78 -9.15 -6.49
C LYS A 29 11.47 -9.12 -7.27
N VAL A 30 11.48 -9.65 -8.50
CA VAL A 30 10.30 -9.65 -9.38
C VAL A 30 9.11 -10.39 -8.75
N THR A 31 9.34 -11.49 -8.03
CA THR A 31 8.25 -12.25 -7.41
C THR A 31 7.62 -11.49 -6.26
N VAL A 32 8.43 -10.85 -5.40
CA VAL A 32 7.94 -10.04 -4.27
C VAL A 32 7.25 -8.78 -4.78
N CYS A 33 7.84 -8.09 -5.76
CA CYS A 33 7.25 -6.93 -6.41
C CYS A 33 5.91 -7.24 -7.10
N ALA A 34 5.80 -8.38 -7.77
CA ALA A 34 4.55 -8.80 -8.40
C ALA A 34 3.47 -9.17 -7.37
N ASP A 35 3.85 -9.80 -6.26
CA ASP A 35 2.94 -10.15 -5.17
C ASP A 35 2.40 -8.88 -4.49
N VAL A 36 3.31 -7.98 -4.08
CA VAL A 36 2.97 -6.69 -3.48
C VAL A 36 2.14 -5.84 -4.43
N GLY A 37 2.52 -5.76 -5.71
CA GLY A 37 1.75 -5.04 -6.73
C GLY A 37 0.33 -5.60 -6.90
N ARG A 38 0.16 -6.92 -6.80
CA ARG A 38 -1.17 -7.55 -6.82
C ARG A 38 -1.98 -7.18 -5.57
N THR A 39 -1.42 -7.33 -4.37
CA THR A 39 -2.11 -6.99 -3.12
C THR A 39 -2.55 -5.53 -3.09
N LEU A 40 -1.66 -4.62 -3.49
CA LEU A 40 -1.95 -3.19 -3.63
C LEU A 40 -3.06 -2.93 -4.66
N GLY A 41 -3.02 -3.64 -5.80
CA GLY A 41 -4.06 -3.56 -6.84
C GLY A 41 -5.43 -4.07 -6.37
N GLU A 42 -5.48 -5.16 -5.60
CA GLU A 42 -6.72 -5.71 -5.05
C GLU A 42 -7.33 -4.77 -4.00
N PHE A 43 -6.49 -4.19 -3.14
CA PHE A 43 -6.90 -3.17 -2.19
C PHE A 43 -7.44 -1.92 -2.91
N ALA A 44 -6.74 -1.45 -3.94
CA ALA A 44 -7.16 -0.35 -4.79
C ALA A 44 -8.52 -0.61 -5.47
N GLY A 45 -8.73 -1.82 -6.00
CA GLY A 45 -9.98 -2.22 -6.65
C GLY A 45 -11.19 -2.21 -5.72
N LYS A 46 -10.97 -2.34 -4.41
CA LYS A 46 -12.02 -2.30 -3.37
C LYS A 46 -12.15 -0.93 -2.70
N ALA A 47 -11.38 0.08 -3.12
CA ALA A 47 -11.41 1.42 -2.52
C ALA A 47 -12.82 2.03 -2.48
N ASN A 48 -13.63 1.84 -3.53
CA ASN A 48 -15.00 2.35 -3.56
C ASN A 48 -15.95 1.67 -2.54
N GLU A 49 -15.67 0.42 -2.17
CA GLU A 49 -16.40 -0.29 -1.11
C GLU A 49 -15.97 0.19 0.28
N TYR A 50 -14.67 0.42 0.47
CA TYR A 50 -14.08 0.98 1.69
C TYR A 50 -14.59 2.39 1.99
N ILE A 51 -14.82 3.19 0.94
CA ILE A 51 -15.45 4.51 1.04
C ILE A 51 -16.83 4.45 1.68
N GLN A 52 -17.55 3.35 1.49
CA GLN A 52 -18.92 3.15 1.98
C GLN A 52 -18.96 2.38 3.31
N ASN A 53 -17.85 1.73 3.69
CA ASN A 53 -17.76 0.90 4.90
C ASN A 53 -16.39 1.10 5.58
N PRO A 54 -16.27 2.06 6.52
CA PRO A 54 -14.99 2.41 7.15
C PRO A 54 -14.44 1.29 8.04
N GLU A 55 -15.29 0.42 8.59
CA GLU A 55 -14.84 -0.76 9.34
C GLU A 55 -14.16 -1.80 8.43
N LYS A 56 -14.69 -1.98 7.21
CA LYS A 56 -14.04 -2.83 6.20
C LYS A 56 -12.72 -2.24 5.73
N PHE A 57 -12.65 -0.92 5.65
CA PHE A 57 -11.41 -0.22 5.34
C PHE A 57 -10.34 -0.49 6.41
N ASP A 58 -10.68 -0.32 7.68
CA ASP A 58 -9.76 -0.55 8.81
C ASP A 58 -9.21 -1.98 8.80
N GLN A 59 -10.10 -2.97 8.60
CA GLN A 59 -9.69 -4.36 8.46
C GLN A 59 -8.80 -4.57 7.23
N ALA A 60 -9.17 -4.05 6.07
CA ALA A 60 -8.38 -4.20 4.85
C ALA A 60 -7.01 -3.54 4.97
N ALA A 61 -6.89 -2.41 5.67
CA ALA A 61 -5.61 -1.74 5.89
C ALA A 61 -4.69 -2.55 6.81
N LYS A 62 -5.26 -3.20 7.84
CA LYS A 62 -4.53 -4.16 8.69
C LYS A 62 -4.10 -5.41 7.92
N ASP A 63 -4.98 -5.96 7.10
CA ASP A 63 -4.68 -7.12 6.26
C ASP A 63 -3.55 -6.77 5.28
N LEU A 64 -3.64 -5.62 4.60
CA LEU A 64 -2.60 -5.10 3.71
C LEU A 64 -1.27 -4.89 4.45
N SER A 65 -1.29 -4.33 5.66
CA SER A 65 -0.09 -4.22 6.49
C SER A 65 0.54 -5.59 6.77
N SER A 66 -0.27 -6.60 7.07
CA SER A 66 0.22 -7.95 7.35
C SER A 66 0.82 -8.60 6.10
N ASP A 67 0.18 -8.44 4.94
CA ASP A 67 0.68 -8.96 3.67
C ASP A 67 2.01 -8.32 3.26
N LEU A 68 2.14 -6.99 3.47
CA LEU A 68 3.38 -6.26 3.22
C LEU A 68 4.53 -6.72 4.12
N ALA A 69 4.27 -6.90 5.42
CA ALA A 69 5.27 -7.43 6.35
C ALA A 69 5.70 -8.86 5.97
N ALA A 70 4.75 -9.71 5.59
CA ALA A 70 5.04 -11.05 5.10
C ALA A 70 5.87 -11.03 3.80
N ALA A 71 5.59 -10.10 2.89
CA ALA A 71 6.39 -9.89 1.69
C ALA A 71 7.81 -9.38 2.03
N ALA A 72 7.93 -8.52 3.04
CA ALA A 72 9.21 -8.03 3.55
C ALA A 72 10.09 -9.16 4.10
N ASP A 73 9.51 -10.18 4.73
CA ASP A 73 10.25 -11.36 5.21
C ASP A 73 10.65 -12.35 4.10
N ARG A 74 9.98 -12.30 2.95
CA ARG A 74 10.29 -13.16 1.79
C ARG A 74 11.41 -12.61 0.91
N THR A 75 11.75 -11.32 1.01
CA THR A 75 12.85 -10.73 0.25
C THR A 75 14.16 -10.78 1.03
N ALA A 76 15.24 -11.17 0.35
CA ALA A 76 16.60 -11.07 0.88
C ALA A 76 17.21 -9.67 0.68
N ASP A 77 16.57 -8.82 -0.12
CA ASP A 77 17.03 -7.45 -0.34
C ASP A 77 16.64 -6.56 0.85
N LYS A 78 17.65 -6.03 1.55
CA LYS A 78 17.46 -5.21 2.74
C LYS A 78 16.73 -3.89 2.46
N SER A 79 16.96 -3.29 1.30
CA SER A 79 16.34 -2.01 0.92
C SER A 79 14.85 -2.21 0.60
N LEU A 80 14.51 -3.31 -0.08
CA LEU A 80 13.14 -3.69 -0.37
C LEU A 80 12.42 -4.16 0.90
N LYS A 81 13.09 -4.93 1.75
CA LYS A 81 12.56 -5.33 3.07
C LYS A 81 12.17 -4.11 3.88
N GLN A 82 13.10 -3.16 4.04
CA GLN A 82 12.85 -1.95 4.82
C GLN A 82 11.72 -1.10 4.22
N LEU A 83 11.65 -0.99 2.89
CA LEU A 83 10.54 -0.29 2.23
C LEU A 83 9.18 -0.96 2.53
N LEU A 84 9.11 -2.29 2.44
CA LEU A 84 7.87 -3.04 2.71
C LEU A 84 7.48 -2.99 4.19
N ASP A 85 8.45 -3.05 5.11
CA ASP A 85 8.23 -2.87 6.55
C ASP A 85 7.71 -1.44 6.87
N ASP A 86 8.27 -0.40 6.25
CA ASP A 86 7.80 0.99 6.39
C ASP A 86 6.37 1.17 5.83
N MET A 87 6.07 0.53 4.70
CA MET A 87 4.72 0.51 4.13
C MET A 87 3.73 -0.17 5.06
N ALA A 88 4.08 -1.33 5.61
CA ALA A 88 3.24 -2.06 6.55
C ALA A 88 2.90 -1.19 7.77
N ALA A 89 3.92 -0.57 8.38
CA ALA A 89 3.72 0.33 9.52
C ALA A 89 2.77 1.50 9.16
N THR A 90 2.96 2.12 7.99
CA THR A 90 2.10 3.23 7.53
C THR A 90 0.64 2.82 7.40
N TRP A 91 0.35 1.65 6.80
CA TRP A 91 -1.03 1.17 6.65
C TRP A 91 -1.66 0.76 7.99
N ASN A 92 -0.88 0.20 8.90
CA ASN A 92 -1.33 -0.11 10.26
C ASN A 92 -1.64 1.15 11.08
N ASP A 93 -0.79 2.18 11.01
CA ASP A 93 -1.05 3.48 11.62
C ASP A 93 -2.26 4.18 10.99
N PHE A 94 -2.45 4.00 9.68
CA PHE A 94 -3.58 4.60 8.97
C PHE A 94 -4.92 3.98 9.38
N ALA A 95 -4.96 2.66 9.61
CA ALA A 95 -6.11 1.98 10.22
C ALA A 95 -6.46 2.64 11.57
N ALA A 96 -5.47 2.74 12.48
CA ALA A 96 -5.66 3.34 13.80
C ALA A 96 -6.02 4.86 13.76
N GLY A 97 -5.59 5.58 12.73
CA GLY A 97 -5.68 7.03 12.60
C GLY A 97 -6.81 7.55 11.68
N ALA A 98 -7.64 6.67 11.10
CA ALA A 98 -8.61 7.02 10.06
C ALA A 98 -9.67 8.07 10.47
N SER A 99 -9.81 8.37 11.76
CA SER A 99 -10.71 9.41 12.26
C SER A 99 -10.12 10.83 12.18
N ASP A 100 -8.80 10.97 12.04
CA ASP A 100 -8.10 12.26 12.02
C ASP A 100 -7.71 12.67 10.58
N PRO A 101 -8.20 13.82 10.07
CA PRO A 101 -7.99 14.21 8.68
C PRO A 101 -6.54 14.59 8.35
N ALA A 102 -5.72 15.01 9.32
CA ALA A 102 -4.31 15.32 9.08
C ALA A 102 -3.49 14.02 8.97
N LYS A 103 -3.77 13.03 9.83
CA LYS A 103 -3.18 11.70 9.75
C LYS A 103 -3.54 10.98 8.45
N VAL A 104 -4.76 11.19 7.96
CA VAL A 104 -5.21 10.63 6.68
C VAL A 104 -4.40 11.19 5.52
N GLN A 105 -4.16 12.50 5.50
CA GLN A 105 -3.38 13.14 4.44
C GLN A 105 -1.92 12.65 4.48
N ASP A 106 -1.30 12.64 5.67
CA ASP A 106 0.08 12.16 5.87
C ASP A 106 0.27 10.70 5.45
N ALA A 107 -0.70 9.83 5.76
CA ALA A 107 -0.68 8.43 5.33
C ALA A 107 -0.77 8.27 3.80
N VAL A 108 -1.56 9.11 3.13
CA VAL A 108 -1.65 9.11 1.66
C VAL A 108 -0.35 9.57 1.03
N ASP A 109 0.23 10.67 1.52
CA ASP A 109 1.49 11.19 1.01
C ASP A 109 2.62 10.16 1.18
N LYS A 110 2.68 9.49 2.34
CA LYS A 110 3.60 8.37 2.58
C LYS A 110 3.33 7.17 1.67
N ALA A 111 2.07 6.76 1.52
CA ALA A 111 1.71 5.66 0.64
C ALA A 111 2.14 5.94 -0.81
N GLN A 112 1.94 7.18 -1.29
CA GLN A 112 2.37 7.58 -2.63
C GLN A 112 3.90 7.57 -2.79
N ASP A 113 4.66 8.08 -1.82
CA ASP A 113 6.13 8.00 -1.87
C ASP A 113 6.60 6.55 -1.84
N HIS A 114 6.00 5.71 -0.99
CA HIS A 114 6.34 4.30 -0.92
C HIS A 114 6.06 3.55 -2.23
N ILE A 115 4.92 3.80 -2.86
CA ILE A 115 4.59 3.22 -4.18
C ILE A 115 5.60 3.67 -5.23
N ARG A 116 6.00 4.94 -5.23
CA ARG A 116 7.05 5.46 -6.14
C ARG A 116 8.38 4.72 -5.91
N ARG A 117 8.82 4.62 -4.66
CA ARG A 117 10.06 3.93 -4.29
C ARG A 117 10.00 2.43 -4.61
N LEU A 118 8.82 1.81 -4.45
CA LEU A 118 8.60 0.42 -4.82
C LEU A 118 8.75 0.27 -6.33
N SER A 119 8.14 1.14 -7.12
CA SER A 119 8.33 1.17 -8.58
C SER A 119 9.79 1.27 -8.97
N GLU A 120 10.55 2.17 -8.34
CA GLU A 120 11.98 2.37 -8.59
C GLU A 120 12.82 1.13 -8.23
N GLN A 121 12.43 0.36 -7.21
CA GLN A 121 13.14 -0.86 -6.82
C GLN A 121 12.70 -2.12 -7.58
N CYS A 122 11.54 -2.06 -8.23
CA CYS A 122 10.92 -3.16 -8.96
C CYS A 122 11.06 -3.04 -10.49
N THR A 123 11.68 -1.95 -10.98
CA THR A 123 12.12 -1.73 -12.37
C THR A 123 13.60 -2.11 -12.51
#